data_AF-V7C8D5-F1
#
_entry.id   AF-V7C8D5-F1
#
_cell.length_a   1.000
_cell.length_b   1.000
_cell.length_c   1.000
_cell.angle_alpha   90.00
_cell.angle_beta   90.00
_cell.angle_gamma   90.00
#
_symmetry.space_group_name_H-M   'P 1'
#
loop_
_entity.id
_entity.type
_entity.pdbx_description
1 polymer ?
#
loop_
_entity_poly.entity_id
_entity_poly.type
_entity_poly.pdbx_seq_one_letter_code
_entity_poly.pdbx_strand_id
1 'polypeptide(L)' 'MTRELNHTWKTIWVTIVWSIWTHRNNIVFKGSIQDSDDIFNVSQLKTWVWITNKFPKAHFSYFDWCLYLGLCIKSYAS' A
#
# COMPACT_ATOMS: atom_id res chain seq x y z
N MET A 1 18.07 7.78 8.66
CA MET A 1 17.82 6.46 8.05
C MET A 1 16.55 5.78 8.57
N THR A 2 16.29 5.74 9.89
CA THR A 2 15.07 5.12 10.48
C THR A 2 13.76 5.90 10.29
N ARG A 3 13.82 7.23 10.16
CA ARG A 3 12.62 8.10 10.12
C ARG A 3 11.77 7.89 8.86
N GLU A 4 12.39 7.81 7.68
CA GLU A 4 11.69 7.60 6.41
C GLU A 4 11.06 6.20 6.33
N LEU A 5 11.79 5.17 6.75
CA LEU A 5 11.29 3.80 6.90
C LEU A 5 10.06 3.74 7.81
N ASN A 6 10.14 4.36 8.99
CA ASN A 6 9.03 4.41 9.94
C ASN A 6 7.83 5.17 9.37
N HIS A 7 8.05 6.24 8.60
CA HIS A 7 6.98 6.98 7.96
C HIS A 7 6.31 6.13 6.87
N THR A 8 7.09 5.46 6.02
CA THR A 8 6.57 4.55 5.00
C THR A 8 5.72 3.44 5.61
N TRP A 9 6.23 2.75 6.63
CA TRP A 9 5.48 1.68 7.28
C TRP A 9 4.18 2.18 7.90
N LYS A 10 4.18 3.36 8.52
CA LYS A 10 2.96 4.01 9.01
C LYS A 10 1.99 4.33 7.86
N THR A 11 2.48 4.87 6.74
CA THR A 11 1.64 5.16 5.57
C THR A 11 1.00 3.89 5.02
N ILE A 12 1.78 2.81 4.85
CA ILE A 12 1.26 1.51 4.39
C ILE A 12 0.17 1.03 5.32
N TRP A 13 0.41 1.07 6.64
CA TRP A 13 -0.57 0.64 7.63
C TRP A 13 -1.86 1.48 7.59
N VAL A 14 -1.73 2.81 7.50
CA VAL A 14 -2.88 3.73 7.34
C VAL A 14 -3.63 3.44 6.05
N THR A 15 -2.95 3.18 4.93
CA THR A 15 -3.60 2.84 3.65
C THR A 15 -4.37 1.53 3.75
N ILE A 16 -3.82 0.51 4.42
CA ILE A 16 -4.52 -0.78 4.63
C ILE A 16 -5.78 -0.57 5.45
N VAL A 17 -5.68 0.08 6.61
CA VAL A 17 -6.82 0.34 7.49
C VAL A 17 -7.88 1.18 6.78
N TRP A 18 -7.46 2.20 6.03
CA TRP A 18 -8.35 3.03 5.22
C TRP A 18 -9.08 2.23 4.14
N SER A 19 -8.39 1.34 3.43
CA SER A 19 -9.00 0.47 2.42
C SER A 19 -10.03 -0.47 3.04
N ILE A 20 -9.72 -1.08 4.20
CA ILE A 20 -10.66 -1.93 4.93
C ILE A 20 -11.90 -1.13 5.35
N TRP A 21 -11.70 0.06 5.91
CA TRP A 21 -12.79 0.94 6.33
C TRP A 21 -13.69 1.31 5.14
N THR A 22 -13.07 1.74 4.03
CA THR A 22 -13.78 2.13 2.80
C THR A 22 -14.56 0.95 2.22
N HIS A 23 -13.97 -0.24 2.19
CA HIS A 23 -14.62 -1.47 1.73
C HIS A 23 -15.86 -1.79 2.56
N ARG A 24 -15.75 -1.80 3.90
CA ARG A 24 -16.90 -2.02 4.79
C ARG A 24 -18.00 -0.98 4.57
N ASN A 25 -17.62 0.29 4.43
CA ASN A 25 -18.58 1.34 4.15
C ASN A 25 -19.28 1.13 2.79
N ASN A 26 -18.58 0.70 1.74
CA ASN A 26 -19.22 0.39 0.46
C ASN A 26 -20.22 -0.77 0.58
N ILE A 27 -19.89 -1.83 1.34
CA ILE A 27 -20.84 -2.93 1.59
C ILE A 27 -22.10 -2.42 2.29
N VAL A 28 -21.94 -1.68 3.40
CA VAL A 28 -23.05 -1.20 4.23
C VAL A 28 -23.91 -0.16 3.52
N PHE A 29 -23.28 0.81 2.84
CA PHE A 29 -23.98 1.97 2.28
C PHE A 29 -24.34 1.85 0.80
N LYS A 30 -23.66 0.97 0.04
CA LYS A 30 -23.90 0.81 -1.42
C LYS A 30 -24.37 -0.60 -1.79
N GLY A 31 -24.45 -1.53 -0.84
CA GLY A 31 -24.87 -2.91 -1.11
C GLY A 31 -23.93 -3.66 -2.04
N SER A 32 -22.69 -3.22 -2.20
CA SER A 32 -21.73 -3.86 -3.09
C SER A 32 -21.26 -5.19 -2.51
N ILE A 33 -21.34 -6.27 -3.28
CA ILE A 33 -20.63 -7.53 -2.98
C ILE A 33 -19.21 -7.32 -3.47
N GLN A 34 -18.29 -7.00 -2.57
CA GLN A 34 -16.89 -6.77 -2.90
C GLN A 34 -16.05 -7.86 -2.25
N ASP A 35 -15.11 -8.42 -3.01
CA ASP A 35 -14.25 -9.50 -2.56
C ASP A 35 -13.24 -9.00 -1.51
N SER A 36 -12.96 -9.82 -0.51
CA SER A 36 -11.98 -9.47 0.52
C SER A 36 -10.54 -9.43 0.00
N ASP A 37 -10.21 -10.26 -0.99
CA ASP A 37 -8.89 -10.28 -1.63
C ASP A 37 -8.64 -8.98 -2.43
N ASP A 38 -9.69 -8.37 -2.97
CA ASP A 38 -9.59 -7.07 -3.63
C ASP A 38 -9.10 -5.96 -2.68
N ILE A 39 -9.40 -6.05 -1.38
CA ILE A 39 -8.94 -5.06 -0.40
C ILE A 39 -7.41 -5.04 -0.34
N PHE A 40 -6.79 -6.22 -0.32
CA PHE A 40 -5.34 -6.35 -0.22
C PHE A 40 -4.67 -5.89 -1.51
N ASN A 41 -5.18 -6.33 -2.66
CA ASN A 41 -4.67 -5.94 -3.97
C ASN A 41 -4.77 -4.42 -4.19
N VAL A 42 -5.91 -3.82 -3.86
CA VAL A 42 -6.11 -2.36 -3.99
C VAL A 42 -5.19 -1.60 -3.03
N SER A 43 -4.98 -2.11 -1.81
CA SER A 43 -4.05 -1.51 -0.85
C SER A 43 -2.60 -1.57 -1.32
N GLN A 44 -2.16 -2.72 -1.84
CA GLN A 44 -0.82 -2.89 -2.40
C GLN A 44 -0.61 -1.97 -3.60
N LEU A 45 -1.56 -1.88 -4.52
CA LEU A 45 -1.48 -1.01 -5.69
C LEU A 45 -1.41 0.46 -5.30
N LYS A 46 -2.29 0.91 -4.41
CA LYS A 46 -2.31 2.31 -3.94
C LYS A 46 -1.00 2.71 -3.26
N THR A 47 -0.47 1.83 -2.41
CA THR A 47 0.80 2.10 -1.72
C THR A 47 1.98 2.10 -2.68
N TRP A 48 2.02 1.18 -3.65
CA TRP A 48 3.05 1.15 -4.69
C TRP A 48 3.05 2.43 -5.52
N VAL A 49 1.89 2.82 -6.08
CA VAL A 49 1.76 4.05 -6.89
C VAL A 49 2.16 5.28 -6.08
N TRP A 50 1.80 5.35 -4.80
CA TRP A 50 2.18 6.47 -3.95
C TRP A 50 3.70 6.55 -3.78
N ILE A 51 4.36 5.40 -3.55
CA ILE A 51 5.78 5.37 -3.22
C ILE A 51 6.65 5.65 -4.44
N THR A 52 6.31 5.09 -5.60
CA THR A 52 7.06 5.30 -6.85
C THR A 52 6.92 6.73 -7.36
N ASN A 53 5.76 7.37 -7.12
CA ASN A 53 5.58 8.79 -7.44
C ASN A 53 6.26 9.72 -6.43
N LYS A 54 6.26 9.37 -5.14
CA LYS A 54 6.82 10.23 -4.09
C LYS A 54 8.35 10.18 -4.02
N PHE A 55 8.95 9.02 -4.27
CA PHE A 55 10.37 8.80 -4.12
C PHE A 55 11.01 8.45 -5.48
N PRO A 56 11.73 9.38 -6.12
CA PRO A 56 12.37 9.13 -7.42
C PRO A 56 13.39 7.98 -7.42
N LYS A 57 13.93 7.62 -6.25
CA LYS A 57 14.83 6.47 -6.06
C LYS A 57 14.08 5.13 -6.01
N ALA A 58 12.76 5.13 -5.90
CA ALA A 58 11.94 3.93 -5.83
C ALA A 58 11.78 3.30 -7.22
N HIS A 59 12.75 2.49 -7.60
CA HIS A 59 12.78 1.80 -8.90
C HIS A 59 12.59 0.28 -8.70
N PHE A 60 11.34 -0.15 -8.60
CA PHE A 60 10.94 -1.55 -8.49
C PHE A 60 9.56 -1.75 -9.11
N SER A 61 9.32 -2.95 -9.63
CA SER A 61 8.02 -3.28 -10.24
C SER A 61 6.93 -3.44 -9.18
N TYR A 62 5.67 -3.37 -9.62
CA TYR A 62 4.54 -3.73 -8.76
C TYR A 62 4.64 -5.18 -8.27
N PHE A 63 5.15 -6.08 -9.12
CA PHE A 63 5.35 -7.49 -8.76
C PHE A 63 6.36 -7.64 -7.60
N ASP A 64 7.49 -6.93 -7.67
CA ASP A 64 8.48 -6.93 -6.59
C ASP A 64 7.90 -6.35 -5.30
N TRP A 65 7.07 -5.31 -5.40
CA TRP A 65 6.40 -4.71 -4.25
C TRP A 65 5.47 -5.69 -3.53
N CYS A 66 4.71 -6.48 -4.29
CA CYS A 66 3.79 -7.45 -3.73
C CYS A 66 4.49 -8.61 -3.02
N LEU A 67 5.62 -9.08 -3.58
CA LEU A 67 6.34 -10.25 -3.05
C LEU A 67 7.42 -9.89 -2.03
N TYR A 68 8.08 -8.75 -2.20
CA TYR A 68 9.30 -8.38 -1.49
C TYR A 68 9.23 -6.96 -0.91
N LEU A 69 8.07 -6.57 -0.36
CA LEU A 69 7.80 -5.25 0.23
C LEU A 69 8.96 -4.71 1.09
N GLY A 70 9.50 -5.54 1.99
CA GLY A 70 10.59 -5.14 2.88
C GLY A 70 11.91 -4.82 2.17
N LEU A 71 12.21 -5.50 1.06
CA LEU A 71 13.40 -5.23 0.23
C LEU A 71 13.18 -3.95 -0.60
N CYS A 72 12.00 -3.78 -1.19
CA CYS A 72 11.64 -2.56 -1.90
C CYS A 72 11.73 -1.33 -1.01
N ILE A 73 11.23 -1.38 0.23
CA ILE A 73 11.31 -0.23 1.15
C ILE A 73 12.78 0.11 1.48
N LYS A 74 13.63 -0.90 1.66
CA LYS A 74 15.05 -0.68 1.93
C LYS A 74 15.80 -0.13 0.71
N SER A 75 15.42 -0.52 -0.51
CA SER A 75 16.19 -0.17 -1.72
C SER A 75 16.19 1.33 -2.02
N TYR A 76 15.11 2.06 -1.72
CA TYR A 76 15.04 3.51 -1.94
C TYR A 76 15.23 4.36 -0.68
N ALA A 77 15.19 3.74 0.51
CA ALA A 77 15.44 4.40 1.79
C ALA A 77 16.95 4.51 2.14
N SER A 78 17.83 3.96 1.29
CA SER A 78 19.29 4.03 1.41
C SER A 78 19.91 5.22 0.67
#